data_AF-A0A955K7T5-F1
#
_entry.id   AF-A0A955K7T5-F1
#
_cell.length_a   1.000
_cell.length_b   1.000
_cell.length_c   1.000
_cell.angle_alpha   90.00
_cell.angle_beta   90.00
_cell.angle_gamma   90.00
#
_symmetry.space_group_name_H-M   'P 1'
#
loop_
_entity.id
_entity.type
_entity.pdbx_description
1 polymer ?
#
loop_
_entity_poly.entity_id
_entity_poly.type
_entity_poly.pdbx_seq_one_letter_code
_entity_poly.pdbx_strand_id
1 'polypeptide(L)'
;MSVLMADTQKLVESLLVKNGLLSEADLVEVHKLANANSEPFMATLVSRNYINQEDLTKTIAQATKVPYVNLAGAKVNPKVLSLLPQEIAERYMAVPLGEMDKKLVV
;
A
#
# COMPACT_ATOMS: atom_id res chain seq x y z
N MET A 1 13.44 -6.63 -0.98
CA MET A 1 12.00 -6.41 -0.68
C MET A 1 11.28 -6.25 -2.01
N SER A 2 10.92 -7.36 -2.65
CA SER A 2 10.19 -7.37 -3.93
C SER A 2 9.04 -8.34 -3.79
N VAL A 3 7.98 -7.95 -3.07
CA VAL A 3 6.83 -8.83 -2.89
C VAL A 3 5.54 -8.02 -2.90
N LEU A 4 5.29 -7.32 -4.00
CA LEU A 4 3.92 -7.21 -4.47
C LEU A 4 3.89 -8.02 -5.77
N MET A 5 2.99 -9.00 -5.82
CA MET A 5 2.87 -9.93 -6.94
C MET A 5 2.73 -9.16 -8.25
N ALA A 6 3.34 -9.63 -9.33
CA ALA A 6 3.23 -9.01 -10.66
C ALA A 6 1.76 -8.76 -11.07
N ASP A 7 0.84 -9.57 -10.56
CA ASP A 7 -0.60 -9.42 -10.72
C ASP A 7 -1.18 -8.20 -9.98
N THR A 8 -0.74 -7.95 -8.73
CA THR A 8 -1.16 -6.76 -7.96
C THR A 8 -0.65 -5.49 -8.62
N GLN A 9 0.57 -5.52 -9.17
CA GLN A 9 1.14 -4.37 -9.86
C GLN A 9 0.31 -3.98 -11.09
N LYS A 10 -0.04 -4.94 -11.95
CA LYS A 10 -0.92 -4.70 -13.12
C LYS A 10 -2.29 -4.17 -12.73
N LEU A 11 -2.84 -4.63 -11.61
CA LEU A 11 -4.13 -4.18 -11.12
C LEU A 11 -4.08 -2.72 -10.66
N VAL A 12 -3.01 -2.34 -9.94
CA VAL A 12 -2.75 -0.97 -9.51
C VAL A 12 -2.52 -0.05 -10.73
N GLU A 13 -1.73 -0.48 -11.72
CA GLU A 13 -1.53 0.24 -12.98
C GLU A 13 -2.85 0.49 -13.71
N SER A 14 -3.69 -0.55 -13.84
CA SER A 14 -5.00 -0.45 -14.48
C SER A 14 -5.93 0.50 -13.73
N LEU A 15 -5.90 0.50 -12.40
CA LEU A 15 -6.69 1.41 -11.57
C LEU A 15 -6.19 2.86 -11.65
N LEU A 16 -4.87 3.07 -11.71
CA LEU A 16 -4.27 4.40 -11.88
C LEU A 16 -4.68 5.05 -13.21
N VAL A 17 -4.66 4.28 -14.30
CA VAL A 17 -5.12 4.74 -15.62
C VAL A 17 -6.62 5.00 -15.62
N LYS A 18 -7.40 4.07 -15.03
CA LYS A 18 -8.87 4.19 -14.96
C LYS A 18 -9.33 5.39 -14.13
N ASN A 19 -8.61 5.72 -13.06
CA ASN A 19 -8.86 6.89 -12.22
C ASN A 19 -8.36 8.19 -12.85
N GLY A 20 -7.72 8.14 -14.03
CA GLY A 20 -7.17 9.31 -14.73
C GLY A 20 -5.96 9.95 -14.05
N LEU A 21 -5.32 9.23 -13.11
CA LEU A 21 -4.12 9.68 -12.40
C LEU A 21 -2.87 9.54 -13.26
N LEU A 22 -2.88 8.63 -14.24
CA LEU A 22 -1.79 8.40 -15.19
C LEU A 22 -2.30 8.20 -16.62
N SER A 23 -1.55 8.70 -17.60
CA SER A 23 -1.74 8.33 -19.00
C SER A 23 -0.88 7.11 -19.37
N GLU A 24 -1.28 6.37 -20.41
CA GLU A 24 -0.49 5.25 -20.94
C GLU A 24 0.93 5.68 -21.37
N ALA A 25 1.09 6.93 -21.83
CA ALA A 25 2.39 7.51 -22.15
C ALA A 25 3.31 7.62 -20.91
N ASP A 26 2.76 8.11 -19.79
CA ASP A 26 3.49 8.24 -18.52
C ASP A 26 3.88 6.87 -17.96
N LEU A 27 3.00 5.87 -18.11
CA LEU A 27 3.29 4.47 -17.74
C LEU A 27 4.53 3.92 -18.44
N VAL A 28 4.64 4.13 -19.75
CA VAL A 28 5.78 3.65 -20.55
C VAL A 28 7.07 4.37 -20.14
N GLU A 29 6.98 5.68 -19.86
CA GLU A 29 8.13 6.48 -19.46
C GLU A 29 8.65 6.07 -18.08
N VAL A 30 7.74 5.89 -17.12
CA VAL A 30 8.05 5.42 -15.77
C VAL A 30 8.57 3.98 -15.80
N HIS A 31 8.05 3.10 -16.66
CA HIS A 31 8.58 1.74 -16.83
C HIS A 31 10.03 1.73 -17.33
N LYS A 32 10.37 2.60 -18.29
CA LYS A 32 11.75 2.74 -18.77
C LYS A 32 12.67 3.25 -17.66
N LEU A 33 12.21 4.22 -16.89
CA LEU A 33 12.96 4.77 -15.75
C LEU A 33 13.14 3.74 -14.62
N ALA A 34 12.09 2.99 -14.28
CA ALA A 34 12.14 1.94 -13.27
C ALA A 34 13.13 0.84 -13.65
N ASN A 35 13.13 0.41 -14.92
CA ASN A 35 14.11 -0.55 -15.43
C ASN A 35 15.54 0.02 -15.45
N ALA A 36 15.71 1.30 -15.76
CA ALA A 36 17.02 1.95 -15.75
C ALA A 36 17.59 2.11 -14.33
N ASN A 37 16.74 2.42 -13.35
CA ASN A 37 17.15 2.64 -11.96
C ASN A 37 17.12 1.37 -11.09
N SER A 38 16.59 0.24 -11.60
CA SER A 38 16.28 -0.94 -10.78
C SER A 38 15.44 -0.62 -9.54
N GLU A 39 14.59 0.41 -9.64
CA GLU A 39 13.70 0.85 -8.57
C GLU A 39 12.27 0.37 -8.84
N PRO A 40 11.45 0.14 -7.78
CA PRO A 40 10.06 -0.24 -7.94
C PRO A 40 9.30 0.83 -8.73
N PHE A 41 8.52 0.41 -9.75
CA PHE A 41 7.68 1.30 -10.56
C PHE A 41 6.83 2.26 -9.71
N MET A 42 6.23 1.74 -8.62
CA MET A 42 5.44 2.54 -7.67
C MET A 42 6.27 3.59 -6.91
N ALA A 43 7.53 3.32 -6.59
CA ALA A 43 8.41 4.27 -5.91
C ALA A 43 8.84 5.40 -6.87
N THR A 44 9.08 5.07 -8.14
CA THR A 44 9.40 6.04 -9.19
C THR A 44 8.21 6.98 -9.46
N LEU A 45 6.99 6.45 -9.46
CA LEU A 45 5.74 7.22 -9.57
C LEU A 45 5.62 8.33 -8.52
N VAL A 46 5.85 7.98 -7.25
CA VAL A 46 5.76 8.92 -6.12
C VAL A 46 6.94 9.90 -6.15
N SER A 47 8.16 9.41 -6.41
CA SER A 47 9.37 10.25 -6.43
C SER A 47 9.34 11.31 -7.54
N ARG A 48 8.69 10.99 -8.66
CA ARG A 48 8.52 11.91 -9.80
C ARG A 48 7.27 12.80 -9.67
N ASN A 49 6.53 12.69 -8.56
CA ASN A 49 5.35 13.50 -8.26
C ASN A 49 4.18 13.32 -9.24
N TYR A 50 4.13 12.17 -9.94
CA TYR A 50 2.96 11.83 -10.77
C TYR A 50 1.73 11.54 -9.91
N ILE A 51 1.95 10.91 -8.74
CA ILE A 51 0.89 10.60 -7.77
C ILE A 51 1.40 10.86 -6.35
N ASN A 52 0.49 11.25 -5.46
CA ASN A 52 0.79 11.33 -4.04
C ASN A 52 0.87 9.93 -3.43
N GLN A 53 1.70 9.80 -2.38
CA GLN A 53 1.82 8.56 -1.62
C GLN A 53 0.47 8.10 -1.04
N GLU A 54 -0.41 9.04 -0.64
CA GLU A 54 -1.74 8.71 -0.14
C GLU A 54 -2.64 8.09 -1.22
N ASP A 55 -2.64 8.64 -2.44
CA ASP A 55 -3.47 8.15 -3.54
C ASP A 55 -2.96 6.79 -4.06
N LEU A 56 -1.65 6.60 -4.09
CA LEU A 56 -1.04 5.29 -4.32
C LEU A 56 -1.53 4.28 -3.27
N THR A 57 -1.44 4.64 -1.98
CA THR A 57 -1.81 3.74 -0.88
C THR A 57 -3.29 3.36 -0.94
N LYS A 58 -4.19 4.32 -1.24
CA LYS A 58 -5.62 4.05 -1.46
C LYS A 58 -5.86 3.14 -2.66
N THR A 59 -5.12 3.35 -3.75
CA THR A 59 -5.25 2.52 -4.96
C THR A 59 -4.79 1.09 -4.70
N ILE A 60 -3.69 0.91 -3.96
CA ILE A 60 -3.21 -0.41 -3.52
C ILE A 60 -4.27 -1.08 -2.63
N ALA A 61 -4.84 -0.36 -1.67
CA ALA A 61 -5.91 -0.87 -0.80
C ALA A 61 -7.14 -1.33 -1.61
N GLN A 62 -7.54 -0.56 -2.63
CA GLN A 62 -8.61 -0.97 -3.57
C GLN A 62 -8.22 -2.21 -4.38
N ALA A 63 -6.98 -2.28 -4.87
CA ALA A 63 -6.49 -3.40 -5.66
C ALA A 63 -6.41 -4.70 -4.86
N THR A 64 -5.96 -4.63 -3.61
CA THR A 64 -5.82 -5.77 -2.70
C THR A 64 -7.10 -6.09 -1.94
N LYS A 65 -8.15 -5.26 -2.08
CA LYS A 65 -9.37 -5.30 -1.28
C LYS A 65 -9.11 -5.24 0.23
N VAL A 66 -7.97 -4.68 0.64
CA VAL A 66 -7.63 -4.45 2.04
C VAL A 66 -8.14 -3.05 2.43
N PRO A 67 -8.86 -2.89 3.54
CA PRO A 67 -9.35 -1.58 3.96
C PRO A 67 -8.20 -0.63 4.28
N TYR A 68 -8.25 0.59 3.75
CA TYR A 68 -7.33 1.66 4.15
C TYR A 68 -7.78 2.25 5.49
N VAL A 69 -6.90 2.22 6.49
CA VAL A 69 -7.09 2.89 7.78
C VAL A 69 -6.04 3.97 7.95
N ASN A 70 -6.47 5.17 8.32
CA ASN A 70 -5.54 6.21 8.74
C ASN A 70 -5.24 6.05 10.24
N LEU A 71 -4.02 5.58 10.55
CA LEU A 71 -3.56 5.34 11.91
C LEU A 71 -3.47 6.63 12.75
N ALA A 72 -3.28 7.80 12.14
CA ALA A 72 -3.13 9.07 12.85
C ALA A 72 -4.40 9.48 13.61
N GLY A 73 -5.58 9.02 13.18
CA GLY A 73 -6.86 9.27 13.84
C GLY A 73 -7.49 8.06 14.53
N ALA A 74 -6.84 6.89 14.45
CA ALA A 74 -7.41 5.65 14.96
C ALA A 74 -7.30 5.56 16.48
N LYS A 75 -8.44 5.63 17.18
CA LYS A 75 -8.51 5.30 18.61
C LYS A 75 -8.57 3.78 18.77
N VAL A 76 -7.42 3.17 19.03
CA VAL A 76 -7.32 1.73 19.30
C VAL A 76 -7.59 1.46 20.79
N ASN A 77 -8.33 0.39 21.09
CA ASN A 77 -8.58 -0.01 22.46
C ASN A 77 -7.30 -0.63 23.08
N PRO A 78 -6.81 -0.16 24.23
CA PRO A 78 -5.59 -0.69 24.86
C PRO A 78 -5.68 -2.18 25.20
N LYS A 79 -6.88 -2.73 25.41
CA LYS A 79 -7.05 -4.18 25.62
C LYS A 79 -6.62 -5.01 24.41
N VAL A 80 -6.79 -4.49 23.21
CA VAL A 80 -6.42 -5.15 21.95
C VAL A 80 -4.92 -5.04 21.71
N LEU A 81 -4.31 -3.90 22.06
CA LEU A 81 -2.85 -3.73 22.04
C LEU A 81 -2.15 -4.72 22.97
N SER A 82 -2.74 -5.05 24.12
CA SER A 82 -2.21 -6.08 25.02
C SER A 82 -2.26 -7.52 24.47
N LEU A 83 -3.03 -7.79 23.42
CA LEU A 83 -3.13 -9.13 22.83
C LEU A 83 -1.89 -9.51 22.01
N LEU A 84 -1.21 -8.53 21.42
CA LEU A 84 0.01 -8.73 20.64
C LEU A 84 1.21 -8.15 21.41
N PRO A 85 2.18 -8.97 21.82
CA PRO A 85 3.40 -8.47 22.42
C PRO A 85 4.13 -7.50 21.47
N GLN A 86 4.66 -6.40 22.02
CA GLN A 86 5.36 -5.37 21.24
C GLN A 86 6.47 -5.95 20.36
N GLU A 87 7.24 -6.92 20.88
CA GLU A 87 8.35 -7.53 20.15
C GLU A 87 7.89 -8.23 18.85
N ILE A 88 6.69 -8.85 18.88
CA ILE A 88 6.08 -9.46 17.69
C ILE A 88 5.53 -8.38 16.76
N ALA A 89 4.88 -7.35 17.32
CA ALA A 89 4.36 -6.23 16.56
C ALA A 89 5.46 -5.53 15.73
N GLU A 90 6.61 -5.26 16.36
CA GLU A 90 7.77 -4.62 15.72
C GLU A 90 8.42 -5.55 14.67
N ARG A 91 8.55 -6.84 14.99
CA ARG A 91 9.16 -7.80 14.08
C ARG A 91 8.37 -8.01 12.79
N TYR A 92 7.04 -7.99 12.87
CA TYR A 92 6.15 -8.20 11.74
C TYR A 92 5.58 -6.90 11.16
N MET A 93 5.97 -5.74 11.71
CA MET A 93 5.43 -4.42 11.35
C MET A 93 3.88 -4.42 11.35
N ALA A 94 3.27 -5.08 12.34
CA ALA A 94 1.83 -5.29 12.45
C ALA A 94 1.30 -4.67 13.75
N VAL A 95 0.18 -3.96 13.70
CA VAL A 95 -0.40 -3.29 14.87
C VAL A 95 -1.85 -3.75 15.03
N PRO A 96 -2.23 -4.38 16.15
CA PRO A 96 -3.59 -4.87 16.32
C PRO A 96 -4.55 -3.70 16.54
N LEU A 97 -5.49 -3.52 15.61
CA LEU A 97 -6.46 -2.43 15.60
C LEU A 97 -7.77 -2.81 16.29
N GLY A 98 -8.15 -4.08 16.24
CA GLY A 98 -9.41 -4.57 16.80
C GLY A 98 -9.56 -6.09 16.71
N GLU A 99 -10.58 -6.62 17.37
CA GLU A 99 -11.06 -7.98 17.17
C GLU A 99 -12.42 -7.91 16.49
N MET A 100 -12.59 -8.62 15.37
CA MET A 100 -13.86 -8.81 14.67
C MET A 100 -14.06 -10.29 14.41
N ASP A 101 -15.18 -10.86 14.85
CA ASP A 101 -15.54 -12.27 14.62
C ASP A 101 -14.43 -13.29 14.99
N LYS A 102 -13.82 -13.14 16.18
CA LYS A 102 -12.67 -13.97 16.67
C LYS A 102 -11.42 -13.90 15.79
N LYS A 103 -11.31 -12.90 14.93
CA LYS A 103 -10.10 -12.60 14.15
C LYS A 103 -9.53 -11.26 14.60
N LEU A 104 -8.21 -11.25 14.81
CA LEU A 104 -7.48 -10.01 15.02
C LEU A 104 -7.34 -9.27 13.69
N VAL A 105 -7.78 -8.02 13.69
CA VAL A 105 -7.53 -7.07 12.61
C VAL A 105 -6.21 -6.38 12.94
N VAL A 106 -5.21 -6.61 12.09
CA VAL A 106 -3.85 -6.06 12.18
C VAL A 106 -3.52 -5.23 10.95
#